data_AF-A0A0S2K435-F1
#
_entry.id   AF-A0A0S2K435-F1
#
_cell.length_a   1.000
_cell.length_b   1.000
_cell.length_c   1.000
_cell.angle_alpha   90.00
_cell.angle_beta   90.00
_cell.angle_gamma   90.00
#
_symmetry.space_group_name_H-M   'P 1'
#
loop_
_entity.id
_entity.type
_entity.pdbx_description
1 polymer ?
#
loop_
_entity_poly.entity_id
_entity_poly.type
_entity_poly.pdbx_seq_one_letter_code
_entity_poly.pdbx_strand_id
1 'polypeptide(L)'
;MSRLQQFKWVFLLSSILIVLPAIESSWFDNAFGLKWGSEKLMYYFSVFLVPLKLAMIIAGCWLLIYFVKHNEVSSKVKLAVLPLMFIASVQVIMLSITSVYYVFNGTKADNYIEQANISIQSQAPGKLLTAYHDINIMCDRGLGFYELLSVIKEPWLGKALAIESYEPLEQLTISFTADNQRQFKRYDLQGLSCN
;
A
#
# COMPACT_ATOMS: atom_id res chain seq x y z
N MET A 1 -28.85 -4.67 -29.65
CA MET A 1 -27.38 -4.60 -29.43
C MET A 1 -26.78 -5.90 -29.95
N SER A 2 -25.73 -5.87 -30.79
CA SER A 2 -25.18 -7.10 -31.39
C SER A 2 -24.40 -7.92 -30.35
N ARG A 3 -24.37 -9.27 -30.47
CA ARG A 3 -23.62 -10.16 -29.55
C ARG A 3 -22.13 -9.78 -29.44
N LEU A 4 -21.55 -9.30 -30.54
CA LEU A 4 -20.17 -8.81 -30.58
C LEU A 4 -19.97 -7.55 -29.73
N GLN A 5 -20.95 -6.64 -29.74
CA GLN A 5 -20.89 -5.40 -28.96
C GLN A 5 -21.08 -5.69 -27.47
N GLN A 6 -21.99 -6.62 -27.12
CA GLN A 6 -22.14 -7.09 -25.73
C GLN A 6 -20.85 -7.74 -25.20
N PHE A 7 -20.19 -8.59 -25.99
CA PHE A 7 -18.91 -9.17 -25.62
C PHE A 7 -17.85 -8.12 -25.32
N LYS A 8 -17.69 -7.12 -26.22
CA LYS A 8 -16.70 -6.05 -26.04
C LYS A 8 -16.90 -5.31 -24.73
N TRP A 9 -18.15 -4.97 -24.39
CA TRP A 9 -18.44 -4.25 -23.14
C TRP A 9 -18.19 -5.08 -21.89
N VAL A 10 -18.64 -6.34 -21.87
CA VAL A 10 -18.42 -7.22 -20.72
C VAL A 10 -16.93 -7.50 -20.55
N PHE A 11 -16.21 -7.75 -21.63
CA PHE A 11 -14.78 -7.96 -21.60
C PHE A 11 -14.03 -6.71 -21.09
N LEU A 12 -14.37 -5.52 -21.58
CA LEU A 12 -13.77 -4.27 -21.11
C LEU A 12 -14.06 -4.03 -19.62
N LEU A 13 -15.31 -4.18 -19.20
CA LEU A 13 -15.71 -3.95 -17.81
C LEU A 13 -15.00 -4.93 -16.87
N SER A 14 -15.00 -6.22 -17.19
CA SER A 14 -14.28 -7.22 -16.41
C SER A 14 -12.77 -6.99 -16.41
N SER A 15 -12.21 -6.55 -17.54
CA SER A 15 -10.79 -6.20 -17.61
C SER A 15 -10.46 -5.05 -16.67
N ILE A 16 -11.28 -3.99 -16.64
CA ILE A 16 -11.10 -2.86 -15.71
C ILE A 16 -11.19 -3.35 -14.25
N LEU A 17 -12.20 -4.17 -13.93
CA LEU A 17 -12.41 -4.69 -12.59
C LEU A 17 -11.29 -5.61 -12.10
N ILE A 18 -10.54 -6.26 -12.99
CA ILE A 18 -9.42 -7.14 -12.66
C ILE A 18 -8.08 -6.39 -12.69
N VAL A 19 -7.85 -5.57 -13.72
CA VAL A 19 -6.55 -4.92 -13.97
C VAL A 19 -6.35 -3.71 -13.08
N LEU A 20 -7.39 -2.91 -12.81
CA LEU A 20 -7.24 -1.72 -11.97
C LEU A 20 -6.79 -2.06 -10.54
N PRO A 21 -7.38 -3.05 -9.85
CA PRO A 21 -6.84 -3.55 -8.58
C PRO A 21 -5.42 -4.11 -8.68
N ALA A 22 -5.05 -4.70 -9.82
CA ALA A 22 -3.71 -5.25 -10.05
C ALA A 22 -2.65 -4.13 -10.09
N ILE A 23 -2.96 -3.08 -10.85
CA ILE A 23 -2.09 -1.91 -10.98
C ILE A 23 -1.93 -1.26 -9.61
N GLU A 24 -3.03 -1.03 -8.90
CA GLU A 24 -2.97 -0.42 -7.58
C GLU A 24 -2.17 -1.29 -6.59
N SER A 25 -2.35 -2.62 -6.61
CA SER A 25 -1.64 -3.52 -5.70
C SER A 25 -0.13 -3.56 -5.93
N SER A 26 0.37 -3.04 -7.06
CA SER A 26 1.82 -2.90 -7.27
C SER A 26 2.44 -1.78 -6.42
N TRP A 27 1.62 -0.93 -5.79
CA TRP A 27 2.01 0.18 -4.92
C TRP A 27 1.59 -0.14 -3.47
N PHE A 28 2.24 -1.13 -2.86
CA PHE A 28 1.82 -1.73 -1.57
C PHE A 28 1.76 -0.76 -0.38
N ASP A 29 2.43 0.40 -0.43
CA ASP A 29 2.55 1.31 0.72
C ASP A 29 1.61 2.52 0.65
N ASN A 30 1.13 2.92 -0.54
CA ASN A 30 0.24 4.06 -0.74
C ASN A 30 -0.88 3.70 -1.71
N ALA A 31 -2.11 4.11 -1.40
CA ALA A 31 -3.23 3.92 -2.31
C ALA A 31 -2.96 4.58 -3.66
N PHE A 32 -2.89 3.79 -4.74
CA PHE A 32 -2.51 4.23 -6.08
C PHE A 32 -1.16 4.97 -6.17
N GLY A 33 -0.26 4.78 -5.19
CA GLY A 33 0.98 5.56 -5.13
C GLY A 33 0.80 7.03 -4.77
N LEU A 34 -0.42 7.46 -4.42
CA LEU A 34 -0.71 8.83 -4.07
C LEU A 34 -0.06 9.16 -2.74
N LYS A 35 0.73 10.23 -2.74
CA LYS A 35 1.31 10.84 -1.53
C LYS A 35 0.51 12.10 -1.21
N TRP A 36 -0.67 11.93 -0.62
CA TRP A 36 -1.58 13.04 -0.30
C TRP A 36 -1.99 13.03 1.18
N GLY A 37 -2.03 14.18 1.82
CA GLY A 37 -2.38 14.34 3.23
C GLY A 37 -1.27 13.86 4.18
N SER A 38 -1.14 12.55 4.38
CA SER A 38 -0.05 11.95 5.16
C SER A 38 0.20 10.49 4.78
N GLU A 39 1.36 9.95 5.16
CA GLU A 39 1.77 8.57 4.85
C GLU A 39 0.89 7.56 5.58
N LYS A 40 0.59 7.81 6.84
CA LYS A 40 -0.33 7.00 7.65
C LYS A 40 -1.73 7.01 7.07
N LEU A 41 -2.23 8.16 6.62
CA LEU A 41 -3.56 8.27 6.01
C LEU A 41 -3.64 7.46 4.72
N MET A 42 -2.66 7.59 3.83
CA MET A 42 -2.61 6.84 2.57
C MET A 42 -2.44 5.34 2.80
N TYR A 43 -1.70 4.93 3.84
CA TYR A 43 -1.62 3.54 4.28
C TYR A 43 -2.99 3.01 4.73
N TYR A 44 -3.71 3.73 5.60
CA TYR A 44 -5.07 3.32 6.02
C TYR A 44 -6.03 3.21 4.83
N PHE A 45 -5.96 4.16 3.89
CA PHE A 45 -6.79 4.11 2.70
C PHE A 45 -6.46 2.89 1.84
N SER A 46 -5.17 2.57 1.65
CA SER A 46 -4.73 1.36 0.95
C SER A 46 -5.26 0.07 1.60
N VAL A 47 -5.18 -0.01 2.94
CA VAL A 47 -5.73 -1.13 3.72
C VAL A 47 -7.24 -1.25 3.54
N PHE A 48 -7.97 -0.13 3.63
CA PHE A 48 -9.42 -0.11 3.46
C PHE A 48 -9.85 -0.51 2.04
N LEU A 49 -9.02 -0.24 1.03
CA LEU A 49 -9.31 -0.63 -0.34
C LEU A 49 -9.12 -2.15 -0.58
N VAL A 50 -8.41 -2.89 0.27
CA VAL A 50 -8.20 -4.35 0.10
C VAL A 50 -9.51 -5.13 -0.07
N PRO A 51 -10.52 -5.03 0.83
CA PRO A 51 -11.80 -5.71 0.63
C PRO A 51 -12.54 -5.25 -0.62
N LEU A 52 -12.45 -3.95 -0.97
CA LEU A 52 -13.06 -3.41 -2.19
C LEU A 52 -12.43 -4.01 -3.46
N LYS A 53 -11.09 -4.11 -3.50
CA LYS A 53 -10.34 -4.77 -4.58
C LYS A 53 -10.77 -6.22 -4.76
N LEU A 54 -10.91 -6.95 -3.64
CA LEU A 54 -11.37 -8.33 -3.64
C LEU A 54 -12.77 -8.45 -4.25
N ALA A 55 -13.70 -7.58 -3.85
CA ALA A 55 -15.06 -7.53 -4.40
C ALA A 55 -15.05 -7.22 -5.91
N MET A 56 -14.22 -6.27 -6.35
CA MET A 56 -14.07 -5.93 -7.77
C MET A 56 -13.57 -7.12 -8.60
N ILE A 57 -12.52 -7.80 -8.14
CA ILE A 57 -11.95 -8.95 -8.86
C ILE A 57 -12.96 -10.10 -8.92
N ILE A 58 -13.66 -10.39 -7.82
CA ILE A 58 -14.72 -11.42 -7.79
C ILE A 58 -15.82 -11.07 -8.78
N ALA A 59 -16.28 -9.82 -8.81
CA ALA A 59 -17.29 -9.36 -9.76
C ALA A 59 -16.81 -9.46 -11.22
N GLY A 60 -15.56 -9.07 -11.50
CA GLY A 60 -14.95 -9.15 -12.83
C GLY A 60 -14.84 -10.60 -13.33
N CYS A 61 -14.39 -11.52 -12.47
CA CYS A 61 -14.35 -12.96 -12.73
C CYS A 61 -15.76 -13.53 -12.97
N TRP A 62 -16.72 -13.19 -12.11
CA TRP A 62 -18.09 -13.66 -12.25
C TRP A 62 -18.70 -13.23 -13.58
N LEU A 63 -18.52 -11.96 -13.96
CA LEU A 63 -18.96 -11.44 -15.27
C LEU A 63 -18.32 -12.18 -16.45
N LEU A 64 -17.01 -12.44 -16.40
CA LEU A 64 -16.31 -13.20 -17.44
C LEU A 64 -16.82 -14.64 -17.56
N ILE A 65 -16.94 -15.34 -16.44
CA ILE A 65 -17.41 -16.73 -16.39
C ILE A 65 -18.86 -16.81 -16.87
N TYR A 66 -19.73 -15.93 -16.36
CA TYR A 66 -21.12 -15.86 -16.74
C TYR A 66 -21.25 -15.63 -18.25
N PHE A 67 -20.51 -14.68 -18.81
CA PHE A 67 -20.55 -14.39 -20.23
C PHE A 67 -20.07 -15.56 -21.08
N VAL A 68 -18.97 -16.22 -20.70
CA VAL A 68 -18.40 -17.35 -21.45
C VAL A 68 -19.30 -18.60 -21.38
N LYS A 69 -20.00 -18.80 -20.25
CA LYS A 69 -20.89 -19.96 -20.04
C LYS A 69 -22.23 -19.80 -20.75
N HIS A 70 -22.82 -18.60 -20.71
CA HIS A 70 -24.17 -18.35 -21.22
C HIS A 70 -24.21 -17.86 -22.66
N ASN A 71 -23.07 -17.46 -23.25
CA ASN A 71 -22.98 -17.13 -24.66
C ASN A 71 -22.13 -18.16 -25.40
N GLU A 72 -22.53 -18.53 -26.62
CA GLU A 72 -21.70 -19.31 -27.54
C GLU A 72 -20.53 -18.46 -28.03
N VAL A 73 -19.46 -18.42 -27.23
CA VAL A 73 -18.22 -17.73 -27.57
C VAL A 73 -17.24 -18.67 -28.27
N SER A 74 -16.56 -18.12 -29.29
CA SER A 74 -15.53 -18.83 -30.04
C SER A 74 -14.31 -19.19 -29.18
N SER A 75 -13.55 -20.21 -29.59
CA SER A 75 -12.32 -20.62 -28.88
C SER A 75 -11.28 -19.49 -28.78
N LYS A 76 -11.25 -18.56 -29.74
CA LYS A 76 -10.36 -17.37 -29.70
C LYS A 76 -10.70 -16.46 -28.52
N VAL A 77 -11.99 -16.28 -28.23
CA VAL A 77 -12.45 -15.48 -27.09
C VAL A 77 -12.10 -16.18 -25.77
N LYS A 78 -12.30 -17.50 -25.68
CA LYS A 78 -11.91 -18.27 -24.49
C LYS A 78 -10.41 -18.15 -24.19
N LEU A 79 -9.57 -18.16 -25.24
CA LEU A 79 -8.14 -17.97 -25.12
C LEU A 79 -7.77 -16.56 -24.60
N ALA A 80 -8.48 -15.53 -25.04
CA ALA A 80 -8.26 -14.14 -24.58
C ALA A 80 -8.67 -13.90 -23.11
N VAL A 81 -9.58 -14.70 -22.57
CA VAL A 81 -10.01 -14.62 -21.16
C VAL A 81 -9.00 -15.27 -20.21
N LEU A 82 -8.25 -16.27 -20.69
CA LEU A 82 -7.27 -17.02 -19.88
C LEU A 82 -6.26 -16.14 -19.13
N PRO A 83 -5.57 -15.16 -19.76
CA PRO A 83 -4.62 -14.30 -19.04
C PRO A 83 -5.28 -13.43 -17.97
N LEU A 84 -6.50 -12.93 -18.23
CA LEU A 84 -7.26 -12.16 -17.22
C LEU A 84 -7.63 -13.02 -16.01
N MET A 85 -8.06 -14.25 -16.25
CA MET A 85 -8.36 -15.20 -15.17
C MET A 85 -7.10 -15.55 -14.37
N PHE A 86 -5.96 -15.72 -15.03
CA PHE A 86 -4.68 -15.96 -14.35
C PHE A 86 -4.30 -14.79 -13.42
N ILE A 87 -4.35 -13.55 -13.95
CA ILE A 87 -4.09 -12.33 -13.17
C ILE A 87 -5.04 -12.23 -11.97
N ALA A 88 -6.33 -12.49 -12.21
CA ALA A 88 -7.33 -12.47 -11.15
C ALA A 88 -7.07 -13.52 -10.06
N SER A 89 -6.71 -14.76 -10.45
CA SER A 89 -6.39 -15.82 -9.49
C SER A 89 -5.22 -15.46 -8.59
N VAL A 90 -4.14 -14.92 -9.16
CA VAL A 90 -2.98 -14.46 -8.38
C VAL A 90 -3.38 -13.37 -7.39
N GLN A 91 -4.16 -12.38 -7.84
CA GLN A 91 -4.62 -11.30 -6.96
C GLN A 91 -5.55 -11.77 -5.86
N VAL A 92 -6.50 -12.69 -6.16
CA VAL A 92 -7.39 -13.26 -5.14
C VAL A 92 -6.58 -13.94 -4.05
N ILE A 93 -5.56 -14.73 -4.41
CA ILE A 93 -4.68 -15.38 -3.43
C ILE A 93 -3.95 -14.33 -2.58
N MET A 94 -3.29 -13.35 -3.23
CA MET A 94 -2.51 -12.31 -2.53
C MET A 94 -3.36 -11.45 -1.60
N LEU A 95 -4.52 -10.98 -2.08
CA LEU A 95 -5.44 -10.15 -1.28
C LEU A 95 -6.12 -10.96 -0.17
N SER A 96 -6.39 -12.26 -0.38
CA SER A 96 -6.92 -13.12 0.68
C SER A 96 -5.90 -13.32 1.79
N ILE A 97 -4.63 -13.62 1.44
CA ILE A 97 -3.54 -13.72 2.41
C ILE A 97 -3.37 -12.41 3.17
N THR A 98 -3.39 -11.28 2.46
CA THR A 98 -3.28 -9.93 3.06
C THR A 98 -4.45 -9.64 4.01
N SER A 99 -5.67 -10.00 3.63
CA SER A 99 -6.87 -9.83 4.46
C SER A 99 -6.79 -10.67 5.73
N VAL A 100 -6.40 -11.95 5.61
CA VAL A 100 -6.17 -12.84 6.75
C VAL A 100 -5.08 -12.25 7.66
N TYR A 101 -3.98 -11.77 7.09
CA TYR A 101 -2.91 -11.13 7.86
C TYR A 101 -3.42 -9.93 8.65
N TYR A 102 -4.23 -9.05 8.06
CA TYR A 102 -4.80 -7.89 8.75
C TYR A 102 -5.78 -8.27 9.86
N VAL A 103 -6.55 -9.36 9.68
CA VAL A 103 -7.47 -9.84 10.72
C VAL A 103 -6.71 -10.38 11.94
N PHE A 104 -5.64 -11.15 11.72
CA PHE A 104 -4.91 -11.81 12.83
C PHE A 104 -3.83 -10.94 13.46
N ASN A 105 -3.08 -10.17 12.67
CA ASN A 105 -1.93 -9.39 13.14
C ASN A 105 -2.22 -7.89 13.22
N GLY A 106 -3.42 -7.46 12.82
CA GLY A 106 -3.74 -6.05 12.66
C GLY A 106 -3.05 -5.41 11.46
N THR A 107 -3.18 -4.09 11.37
CA THR A 107 -2.53 -3.30 10.31
C THR A 107 -1.16 -2.82 10.79
N LYS A 108 -0.27 -2.45 9.86
CA LYS A 108 1.00 -1.79 10.22
C LYS A 108 0.81 -0.32 10.61
N ALA A 109 -0.42 0.19 10.68
CA ALA A 109 -0.69 1.60 10.91
C ALA A 109 -0.18 2.09 12.29
N ASP A 110 -0.16 1.20 13.28
CA ASP A 110 0.36 1.48 14.62
C ASP A 110 1.88 1.60 14.65
N ASN A 111 2.56 1.22 13.57
CA ASN A 111 3.99 1.39 13.42
C ASN A 111 4.38 2.71 12.72
N TYR A 112 3.38 3.51 12.31
CA TYR A 112 3.58 4.87 11.82
C TYR A 112 3.44 5.87 12.96
N ILE A 113 4.52 6.64 13.17
CA ILE A 113 4.52 7.82 14.01
C ILE A 113 4.66 9.03 13.10
N GLU A 114 3.65 9.89 13.10
CA GLU A 114 3.65 11.13 12.37
C GLU A 114 3.47 12.29 13.33
N GLN A 115 4.35 13.28 13.25
CA GLN A 115 4.23 14.54 13.99
C GLN A 115 4.77 15.67 13.13
N ALA A 116 3.93 16.70 12.91
CA ALA A 116 4.21 17.77 11.95
C ALA A 116 4.59 17.19 10.57
N ASN A 117 5.80 17.48 10.09
CA ASN A 117 6.29 17.03 8.78
C ASN A 117 7.22 15.80 8.88
N ILE A 118 7.28 15.11 10.01
CA ILE A 118 8.10 13.91 10.17
C ILE A 118 7.23 12.67 10.15
N SER A 119 7.62 11.69 9.34
CA SER A 119 7.04 10.35 9.32
C SER A 119 8.11 9.32 9.68
N ILE A 120 7.81 8.47 10.65
CA ILE A 120 8.64 7.34 11.03
C ILE A 120 7.84 6.07 10.79
N GLN A 121 8.31 5.27 9.83
CA GLN A 121 7.74 3.96 9.54
C GLN A 121 8.61 2.87 10.17
N SER A 122 8.07 2.19 11.18
CA SER A 122 8.74 1.05 11.81
C SER A 122 8.34 -0.25 11.10
N GLN A 123 9.28 -0.91 10.43
CA GLN A 123 9.06 -2.23 9.87
C GLN A 123 9.10 -3.27 11.00
N ALA A 124 8.05 -4.10 11.12
CA ALA A 124 8.02 -5.16 12.12
C ALA A 124 9.26 -6.07 11.96
N PRO A 125 9.91 -6.49 13.05
CA PRO A 125 11.11 -7.32 12.97
C PRO A 125 10.77 -8.62 12.22
N GLY A 126 11.47 -8.86 11.11
CA GLY A 126 11.35 -10.11 10.36
C GLY A 126 11.92 -11.29 11.16
N LYS A 127 11.97 -12.48 10.53
CA LYS A 127 12.62 -13.69 11.10
C LYS A 127 14.08 -13.49 11.56
N LEU A 128 14.73 -12.39 11.14
CA LEU A 128 16.08 -11.99 11.49
C LEU A 128 16.16 -11.07 12.72
N LEU A 129 15.06 -10.85 13.45
CA LEU A 129 14.98 -10.02 14.68
C LEU A 129 15.45 -8.56 14.52
N THR A 130 15.70 -8.10 13.30
CA THR A 130 16.04 -6.70 13.01
C THR A 130 14.78 -5.98 12.53
N ALA A 131 14.34 -4.99 13.30
CA ALA A 131 13.36 -4.01 12.85
C ALA A 131 14.11 -2.86 12.19
N TYR A 132 13.61 -2.40 11.04
CA TYR A 132 14.14 -1.24 10.34
C TYR A 132 13.18 -0.08 10.51
N HIS A 133 13.73 1.11 10.69
CA HIS A 133 12.94 2.32 10.86
C HIS A 133 13.34 3.30 9.79
N ASP A 134 12.40 3.57 8.90
CA ASP A 134 12.55 4.57 7.85
C ASP A 134 12.06 5.90 8.42
N ILE A 135 12.99 6.84 8.57
CA ILE A 135 12.72 8.19 9.07
C ILE A 135 12.72 9.14 7.86
N ASN A 136 11.59 9.79 7.62
CA ASN A 136 11.37 10.63 6.47
C ASN A 136 10.83 12.00 6.87
N ILE A 137 11.19 13.03 6.12
CA ILE A 137 10.55 14.35 6.15
C ILE A 137 9.52 14.39 5.01
N MET A 138 8.27 14.71 5.35
CA MET A 138 7.18 15.03 4.43
C MET A 138 7.36 16.45 3.92
N CYS A 139 7.84 16.57 2.69
CA CYS A 139 8.02 17.83 1.97
C CYS A 139 6.72 18.18 1.23
N ASP A 140 6.13 19.33 1.53
CA ASP A 140 4.92 19.79 0.84
C ASP A 140 5.22 20.13 -0.63
N ARG A 141 4.44 19.54 -1.54
CA ARG A 141 4.48 19.80 -2.99
C ARG A 141 3.30 20.68 -3.44
N GLY A 142 2.47 21.14 -2.51
CA GLY A 142 1.26 21.92 -2.75
C GLY A 142 0.02 21.04 -2.95
N LEU A 143 -1.15 21.64 -2.79
CA LEU A 143 -2.46 20.97 -2.93
C LEU A 143 -2.63 19.73 -2.02
N GLY A 144 -1.88 19.68 -0.91
CA GLY A 144 -1.87 18.57 0.02
C GLY A 144 -1.05 17.37 -0.42
N PHE A 145 -0.32 17.45 -1.55
CA PHE A 145 0.63 16.41 -1.95
C PHE A 145 1.94 16.56 -1.18
N TYR A 146 2.58 15.44 -0.88
CA TYR A 146 3.88 15.42 -0.24
C TYR A 146 4.89 14.56 -1.00
N GLU A 147 6.16 14.85 -0.79
CA GLU A 147 7.27 13.97 -1.11
C GLU A 147 7.96 13.52 0.18
N LEU A 148 8.56 12.33 0.16
CA LEU A 148 9.29 11.81 1.30
C LEU A 148 10.78 12.01 1.05
N LEU A 149 11.39 12.91 1.80
CA LEU A 149 12.84 13.05 1.86
C LEU A 149 13.35 12.09 2.93
N SER A 150 14.09 11.06 2.50
CA SER A 150 14.65 10.08 3.44
C SER A 150 15.77 10.73 4.25
N VAL A 151 15.62 10.73 5.57
CA VAL A 151 16.65 11.20 6.51
C VAL A 151 17.65 10.07 6.73
N ILE A 152 17.16 8.92 7.20
CA ILE A 152 17.97 7.75 7.50
C ILE A 152 17.11 6.49 7.60
N LYS A 153 17.73 5.34 7.33
CA LYS A 153 17.19 4.01 7.61
C LYS A 153 18.05 3.34 8.66
N GLU A 154 17.50 3.08 9.84
CA GLU A 154 18.27 2.47 10.93
C GLU A 154 17.76 1.08 11.34
N PRO A 155 18.66 0.12 11.60
CA PRO A 155 18.34 -1.15 12.21
C PRO A 155 18.46 -1.05 13.74
N TRP A 156 17.34 -1.02 14.47
CA TRP A 156 17.36 -1.21 15.92
C TRP A 156 16.22 -2.12 16.37
N LEU A 157 16.43 -2.82 17.48
CA LEU A 157 15.41 -3.65 18.11
C LEU A 157 14.46 -2.75 18.89
N GLY A 158 13.20 -2.66 18.45
CA GLY A 158 12.18 -1.92 19.20
C GLY A 158 11.11 -1.30 18.32
N LYS A 159 10.24 -0.51 18.96
CA LYS A 159 9.35 0.44 18.28
C LYS A 159 9.83 1.84 18.62
N ALA A 160 9.78 2.73 17.64
CA ALA A 160 9.81 4.16 17.97
C ALA A 160 8.62 4.44 18.91
N LEU A 161 8.84 5.28 19.91
CA LEU A 161 7.82 5.62 20.91
C LEU A 161 7.20 6.97 20.62
N ALA A 162 8.04 7.98 20.40
CA ALA A 162 7.62 9.34 20.10
C ALA A 162 8.75 10.16 19.46
N ILE A 163 8.35 11.22 18.79
CA ILE A 163 9.23 12.33 18.42
C ILE A 163 9.24 13.30 19.60
N GLU A 164 10.38 13.44 20.28
CA GLU A 164 10.50 14.26 21.49
C GLU A 164 10.70 15.74 21.15
N SER A 165 11.48 16.00 20.12
CA SER A 165 11.81 17.34 19.67
C SER A 165 12.08 17.33 18.17
N TYR A 166 11.62 18.37 17.51
CA TYR A 166 11.83 18.62 16.09
C TYR A 166 12.04 20.12 15.88
N GLU A 167 13.26 20.46 15.46
CA GLU A 167 13.61 21.78 14.95
C GLU A 167 13.83 21.63 13.44
N PRO A 168 12.95 22.23 12.61
CA PRO A 168 13.04 22.11 11.16
C PRO A 168 14.44 22.45 10.66
N LEU A 169 15.04 21.53 9.90
CA LEU A 169 16.36 21.70 9.26
C LEU A 169 17.55 21.81 10.23
N GLU A 170 17.35 21.56 11.52
CA GLU A 170 18.42 21.58 12.53
C GLU A 170 18.57 20.22 13.20
N GLN A 171 17.56 19.76 13.94
CA GLN A 171 17.66 18.53 14.72
C GLN A 171 16.34 17.80 14.88
N LEU A 172 16.43 16.48 14.96
CA LEU A 172 15.33 15.57 15.28
C LEU A 172 15.75 14.65 16.43
N THR A 173 14.96 14.62 17.50
CA THR A 173 15.14 13.68 18.61
C THR A 173 13.99 12.69 18.66
N ILE A 174 14.32 11.41 18.54
CA ILE A 174 13.36 10.30 18.60
C ILE A 174 13.64 9.48 19.85
N SER A 175 12.59 9.12 20.58
CA SER A 175 12.68 8.10 21.63
C SER A 175 12.22 6.74 21.12
N PHE A 176 12.89 5.70 21.60
CA PHE A 176 12.63 4.31 21.23
C PHE A 176 12.90 3.40 22.42
N THR A 177 12.34 2.18 22.39
CA THR A 177 12.63 1.17 23.41
C THR A 177 13.73 0.25 22.91
N ALA A 178 14.83 0.14 23.65
CA ALA A 178 15.86 -0.89 23.47
C ALA A 178 16.20 -1.49 24.84
N ASP A 179 16.33 -2.82 24.91
CA ASP A 179 16.63 -3.57 26.15
C ASP A 179 15.70 -3.21 27.33
N ASN A 180 14.40 -3.05 27.05
CA ASN A 180 13.37 -2.62 28.02
C ASN A 180 13.63 -1.25 28.66
N GLN A 181 14.52 -0.43 28.08
CA GLN A 181 14.74 0.96 28.50
C GLN A 181 14.43 1.94 27.38
N ARG A 182 13.95 3.12 27.75
CA ARG A 182 13.74 4.23 26.82
C ARG A 182 15.09 4.86 26.49
N GLN A 183 15.44 4.85 25.22
CA GLN A 183 16.63 5.48 24.68
C GLN A 183 16.24 6.62 23.75
N PHE A 184 17.19 7.51 23.50
CA PHE A 184 17.01 8.69 22.64
C PHE A 184 18.08 8.70 21.57
N LYS A 185 17.69 8.95 20.33
CA LYS A 185 18.64 9.27 19.25
C LYS A 185 18.36 10.64 18.68
N ARG A 186 19.45 11.32 18.36
CA ARG A 186 19.46 12.65 17.74
C ARG A 186 19.97 12.50 16.31
N TYR A 187 19.28 13.13 15.39
CA TYR A 187 19.64 13.21 13.99
C TYR A 187 19.84 14.66 13.63
N ASP A 188 20.98 14.94 13.02
CA ASP A 188 21.27 16.23 12.41
C ASP A 188 20.50 16.34 11.10
N LEU A 189 19.73 17.41 10.95
CA LEU A 189 18.95 17.69 9.74
C LEU A 189 19.60 18.76 8.86
N GLN A 190 20.75 19.30 9.25
CA GLN A 190 21.42 20.35 8.49
C GLN A 190 21.78 19.88 7.08
N GLY A 191 21.41 20.68 6.08
CA GLY A 191 21.66 20.38 4.67
C GLY A 191 20.60 19.50 3.98
N LEU A 192 19.62 18.97 4.73
CA LEU A 192 18.41 18.42 4.12
C LEU A 192 17.50 19.59 3.71
N SER A 193 16.92 19.54 2.51
CA SER A 193 16.02 20.59 2.01
C SER A 193 14.90 19.97 1.20
N CYS A 194 13.68 20.43 1.46
CA CYS A 194 12.54 20.20 0.60
C CYS A 194 12.60 21.19 -0.57
N ASN A 195 13.17 20.77 -1.70
CA ASN A 195 13.26 21.58 -2.92
C ASN A 195 11.99 21.55 -3.77
#